data_AF-A0A0A8K5J6-F1
#
_entry.id   AF-A0A0A8K5J6-F1
#
_cell.length_a   1.000
_cell.length_b   1.000
_cell.length_c   1.000
_cell.angle_alpha   90.00
_cell.angle_beta   90.00
_cell.angle_gamma   90.00
#
_symmetry.space_group_name_H-M   'P 1'
#
loop_
_entity.id
_entity.type
_entity.pdbx_description
1 polymer ?
#
loop_
_entity_poly.entity_id
_entity_poly.type
_entity_poly.pdbx_seq_one_letter_code
_entity_poly.pdbx_strand_id
1 'polypeptide(L)'
;MADTDWSEDVKKYVPDADDNAIAGIVRHCGIALQSRDASLVSFTDKSELERVREKFLKKKLGLSMSDAELDGAIATIGDKLKDVRNKNRVTVYYLLADHFGKLSDFA
;
A
#
# COMPACT_ATOMS: atom_id res chain seq x y z
N MET A 1 -11.83 2.67 -18.99
CA MET A 1 -11.40 3.19 -17.67
C MET A 1 -10.15 3.98 -17.94
N ALA A 2 -10.04 5.23 -17.47
CA ALA A 2 -8.77 5.94 -17.54
C ALA A 2 -7.72 5.04 -16.86
N ASP A 3 -6.63 4.73 -17.55
CA ASP A 3 -5.52 3.97 -17.00
C ASP A 3 -5.00 4.75 -15.80
N THR A 4 -5.30 4.28 -14.58
CA THR A 4 -4.68 4.83 -13.38
C THR A 4 -3.20 4.53 -13.48
N ASP A 5 -2.38 5.54 -13.72
CA ASP A 5 -0.93 5.38 -13.72
C ASP A 5 -0.44 5.26 -12.27
N TRP A 6 -0.38 4.00 -11.81
CA TRP A 6 0.10 3.68 -10.46
C TRP A 6 1.56 4.05 -10.27
N SER A 7 2.38 4.05 -11.34
CA SER A 7 3.79 4.43 -11.24
C SER A 7 3.92 5.92 -10.95
N GLU A 8 3.22 6.75 -11.73
CA GLU A 8 3.20 8.20 -11.47
C GLU A 8 2.69 8.53 -10.07
N ASP A 9 1.66 7.83 -9.59
CA ASP A 9 1.12 8.10 -8.26
C ASP A 9 2.09 7.72 -7.12
N VAL A 10 2.77 6.58 -7.24
CA VAL A 10 3.82 6.17 -6.29
C VAL A 10 4.99 7.16 -6.33
N LYS A 11 5.43 7.55 -7.53
CA LYS A 11 6.61 8.41 -7.73
C LYS A 11 6.43 9.84 -7.20
N LYS A 12 5.20 10.31 -6.98
CA LYS A 12 4.94 11.55 -6.22
C LYS A 12 5.49 11.50 -4.79
N TYR A 13 5.60 10.31 -4.20
CA TYR A 13 6.00 10.12 -2.79
C TYR A 13 7.36 9.45 -2.63
N VAL A 14 7.81 8.75 -3.67
CA VAL A 14 9.12 8.09 -3.76
C VAL A 14 9.63 8.27 -5.20
N PRO A 15 10.33 9.38 -5.52
CA PRO A 15 10.71 9.72 -6.90
C PRO A 15 11.50 8.62 -7.62
N ASP A 16 12.36 7.92 -6.89
CA ASP A 16 13.20 6.83 -7.39
C ASP A 16 12.57 5.45 -7.19
N ALA A 17 11.23 5.37 -7.15
CA ALA A 17 10.53 4.11 -6.92
C ALA A 17 10.85 3.06 -8.00
N ASP A 18 11.00 1.82 -7.55
CA ASP A 18 11.29 0.67 -8.41
C ASP A 18 10.03 0.25 -9.18
N ASP A 19 10.06 0.45 -10.49
CA ASP A 19 8.96 0.11 -11.39
C ASP A 19 8.62 -1.39 -11.39
N ASN A 20 9.59 -2.28 -11.13
CA ASN A 20 9.32 -3.71 -11.02
C ASN A 20 8.52 -4.02 -9.76
N ALA A 21 8.90 -3.42 -8.63
CA ALA A 21 8.17 -3.56 -7.39
C ALA A 21 6.74 -2.98 -7.51
N ILE A 22 6.57 -1.83 -8.17
CA ILE A 22 5.23 -1.28 -8.48
C ILE A 22 4.43 -2.28 -9.31
N ALA A 23 4.99 -2.82 -10.39
CA ALA A 23 4.32 -3.81 -11.23
C ALA A 23 3.97 -5.10 -10.46
N GLY A 24 4.85 -5.57 -9.57
CA GLY A 24 4.59 -6.71 -8.70
C GLY A 24 3.44 -6.46 -7.71
N ILE A 25 3.35 -5.26 -7.15
CA ILE A 25 2.23 -4.87 -6.27
C ILE A 25 0.93 -4.77 -7.07
N VAL A 26 0.95 -4.20 -8.28
CA VAL A 26 -0.22 -4.18 -9.18
C VAL A 26 -0.71 -5.61 -9.44
N ARG A 27 0.20 -6.54 -9.78
CA ARG A 27 -0.12 -7.97 -9.97
C ARG A 27 -0.69 -8.60 -8.69
N HIS A 28 -0.13 -8.26 -7.52
CA HIS A 28 -0.62 -8.74 -6.23
C HIS A 28 -2.05 -8.27 -5.93
N CYS A 29 -2.36 -7.00 -6.19
CA CYS A 29 -3.71 -6.46 -6.01
C CYS A 29 -4.71 -7.05 -7.01
N GLY A 30 -4.28 -7.35 -8.23
CA GLY A 30 -5.06 -8.13 -9.22
C GLY A 30 -6.47 -7.56 -9.45
N ILE A 31 -7.48 -8.44 -9.36
CA ILE A 31 -8.90 -8.10 -9.62
C ILE A 31 -9.42 -6.98 -8.71
N ALA A 32 -8.85 -6.79 -7.52
CA ALA A 32 -9.26 -5.71 -6.62
C ALA A 32 -9.12 -4.33 -7.27
N LEU A 33 -8.19 -4.15 -8.20
CA LEU A 33 -7.99 -2.87 -8.89
C LEU A 33 -9.09 -2.55 -9.92
N GLN A 34 -9.94 -3.51 -10.29
CA GLN A 34 -11.08 -3.27 -11.19
C GLN A 34 -12.25 -2.56 -10.51
N SER A 35 -12.31 -2.59 -9.17
CA SER A 35 -13.32 -1.85 -8.39
C SER A 35 -12.71 -0.59 -7.81
N ARG A 36 -13.42 0.53 -7.94
CA ARG A 36 -12.97 1.81 -7.39
C ARG A 36 -12.79 1.77 -5.88
N ASP A 37 -13.70 1.10 -5.16
CA ASP A 37 -13.61 1.07 -3.69
C ASP A 37 -12.51 0.11 -3.22
N ALA A 38 -12.33 -1.02 -3.92
CA ALA A 38 -11.27 -1.97 -3.57
C ALA A 38 -9.88 -1.50 -4.00
N SER A 39 -9.76 -0.58 -4.97
CA SER A 39 -8.50 0.05 -5.35
C SER A 39 -8.04 1.14 -4.39
N LEU A 40 -8.84 1.50 -3.39
CA LEU A 40 -8.52 2.48 -2.36
C LEU A 40 -8.35 1.82 -0.98
N VAL A 41 -7.66 2.52 -0.08
CA VAL A 41 -7.54 2.16 1.34
C VAL A 41 -8.15 3.28 2.19
N SER A 42 -9.13 2.93 3.00
CA SER A 42 -9.78 3.85 3.93
C SER A 42 -9.04 3.85 5.27
N PHE A 43 -8.33 4.95 5.57
CA PHE A 43 -7.60 5.10 6.84
C PHE A 43 -8.50 5.47 8.02
N THR A 44 -9.79 5.72 7.78
CA THR A 44 -10.78 5.96 8.82
C THR A 44 -11.60 4.71 9.15
N ASP A 45 -11.48 3.65 8.35
CA ASP A 45 -12.14 2.37 8.60
C ASP A 45 -11.17 1.41 9.32
N LYS A 46 -11.45 1.16 10.60
CA LYS A 46 -10.65 0.26 11.44
C LYS A 46 -10.57 -1.16 10.87
N SER A 47 -11.65 -1.65 10.26
CA SER A 47 -11.69 -3.01 9.69
C SER A 47 -10.81 -3.09 8.44
N GLU A 48 -10.73 -2.01 7.67
CA GLU A 48 -9.84 -1.92 6.52
C GLU A 48 -8.37 -1.91 6.98
N LEU A 49 -8.03 -1.10 8.00
CA LEU A 49 -6.68 -1.06 8.55
C LEU A 49 -6.24 -2.41 9.15
N GLU A 50 -7.14 -3.08 9.87
CA GLU A 50 -6.89 -4.43 10.38
C GLU A 50 -6.60 -5.42 9.24
N ARG A 51 -7.34 -5.36 8.12
CA ARG A 51 -7.04 -6.21 6.95
C ARG A 51 -5.68 -5.89 6.34
N VAL A 52 -5.30 -4.61 6.25
CA VAL A 52 -3.95 -4.23 5.79
C VAL A 52 -2.89 -4.82 6.72
N ARG A 53 -3.07 -4.72 8.04
CA ARG A 53 -2.16 -5.33 9.02
C ARG A 53 -2.09 -6.85 8.87
N GLU A 54 -3.22 -7.53 8.96
CA GLU A 54 -3.25 -9.00 9.03
C GLU A 54 -2.91 -9.67 7.69
N LYS A 55 -3.44 -9.15 6.58
CA LYS A 55 -3.31 -9.79 5.26
C LYS A 55 -2.10 -9.31 4.49
N PHE A 56 -1.79 -8.02 4.56
CA PHE A 56 -0.65 -7.47 3.82
C PHE A 56 0.62 -7.53 4.66
N LEU A 57 0.67 -6.82 5.80
CA LEU A 57 1.89 -6.71 6.61
C LEU A 57 2.33 -8.06 7.20
N LYS A 58 1.45 -8.74 7.93
CA LYS A 58 1.81 -10.02 8.55
C LYS A 58 1.91 -11.15 7.55
N LYS A 59 0.85 -11.38 6.75
CA LYS A 59 0.79 -12.54 5.86
C LYS A 59 1.60 -12.39 4.58
N LYS A 60 1.52 -11.26 3.87
CA LYS A 60 2.21 -11.09 2.58
C LYS A 60 3.68 -10.66 2.77
N LEU A 61 3.99 -9.73 3.67
CA LEU A 61 5.37 -9.28 3.92
C LEU A 61 6.10 -10.13 4.98
N GLY A 62 5.38 -11.01 5.69
CA GLY A 62 5.95 -11.92 6.69
C GLY A 62 6.41 -11.21 7.96
N LEU A 63 5.81 -10.05 8.31
CA LEU A 63 6.21 -9.30 9.51
C LEU A 63 5.63 -9.95 10.77
N SER A 64 6.48 -10.16 11.77
CA SER A 64 6.14 -10.76 13.07
C SER A 64 6.11 -9.76 14.23
N MET A 65 6.12 -8.46 13.93
CA MET A 65 6.06 -7.36 14.91
C MET A 65 4.68 -7.29 15.59
N SER A 66 4.60 -6.54 16.69
CA SER A 66 3.34 -6.36 17.41
C SER A 66 2.32 -5.55 16.61
N ASP A 67 1.03 -5.72 16.92
CA ASP A 67 -0.05 -4.98 16.25
C ASP A 67 0.13 -3.46 16.40
N ALA A 68 0.60 -3.01 17.57
CA ALA A 68 0.84 -1.59 17.83
C ALA A 68 1.94 -1.00 16.93
N GLU A 69 3.01 -1.76 16.67
CA GLU A 69 4.09 -1.33 15.76
C GLU A 69 3.60 -1.28 14.32
N LEU A 70 2.87 -2.30 13.87
CA LEU A 70 2.31 -2.35 12.52
C LEU A 70 1.24 -1.27 12.30
N ASP A 71 0.38 -1.02 13.28
CA ASP A 71 -0.61 0.05 13.25
C ASP A 71 0.06 1.43 13.26
N GLY A 72 1.17 1.59 13.97
CA GLY A 72 1.99 2.80 13.95
C GLY A 72 2.59 3.09 12.57
N ALA A 73 3.06 2.06 11.87
CA ALA A 73 3.54 2.21 10.49
C ALA A 73 2.40 2.56 9.53
N ILE A 74 1.24 1.91 9.67
CA ILE A 74 0.03 2.27 8.91
C ILE A 74 -0.33 3.74 9.17
N ALA A 75 -0.40 4.18 10.42
CA ALA A 75 -0.70 5.57 10.77
C ALA A 75 0.31 6.55 10.13
N THR A 76 1.61 6.23 10.17
CA THR A 76 2.67 7.02 9.53
C THR A 76 2.43 7.20 8.02
N ILE A 77 2.07 6.13 7.32
CA ILE A 77 1.71 6.22 5.89
C ILE A 77 0.41 6.99 5.68
N GLY A 78 -0.57 6.81 6.58
CA GLY A 78 -1.82 7.57 6.58
C GLY A 78 -1.59 9.09 6.68
N ASP A 79 -0.69 9.51 7.56
CA ASP A 79 -0.30 10.91 7.76
C ASP A 79 0.44 11.46 6.53
N LYS A 80 1.33 10.67 5.91
CA LYS A 80 2.01 11.03 4.66
C LYS A 80 1.01 11.29 3.53
N LEU A 81 -0.14 10.61 3.55
CA LEU A 81 -1.20 10.71 2.54
C LEU A 81 -2.42 11.52 3.01
N LYS A 82 -2.33 12.28 4.11
CA LYS A 82 -3.50 12.91 4.75
C LYS A 82 -4.30 13.81 3.81
N ASP A 83 -3.61 14.58 2.95
CA ASP A 83 -4.21 15.53 2.00
C ASP A 83 -4.66 14.84 0.70
N VAL A 84 -4.44 13.54 0.58
CA VAL A 84 -4.84 12.73 -0.57
C VAL A 84 -6.25 12.22 -0.34
N ARG A 85 -7.18 12.69 -1.18
CA ARG A 85 -8.60 12.28 -1.12
C ARG A 85 -8.79 10.79 -1.39
N ASN A 86 -8.11 10.28 -2.42
CA ASN A 86 -8.18 8.89 -2.84
C ASN A 86 -6.83 8.22 -2.60
N LYS A 87 -6.71 7.49 -1.49
CA LYS A 87 -5.48 6.80 -1.11
C LYS A 87 -5.41 5.45 -1.84
N ASN A 88 -4.74 5.46 -2.99
CA ASN A 88 -4.58 4.31 -3.86
C ASN A 88 -3.90 3.13 -3.14
N ARG A 89 -4.47 1.93 -3.24
CA ARG A 89 -3.97 0.73 -2.57
C ARG A 89 -2.55 0.37 -3.01
N VAL A 90 -2.22 0.52 -4.30
CA VAL A 90 -0.87 0.29 -4.82
C VAL A 90 0.13 1.23 -4.14
N THR A 91 -0.18 2.53 -4.07
CA THR A 91 0.64 3.54 -3.40
C THR A 91 0.84 3.24 -1.92
N VAL A 92 -0.24 2.90 -1.21
CA VAL A 92 -0.17 2.53 0.21
C VAL A 92 0.69 1.28 0.43
N TYR A 93 0.51 0.25 -0.39
CA TYR A 93 1.26 -1.00 -0.27
C TYR A 93 2.74 -0.83 -0.62
N TYR A 94 3.04 0.00 -1.63
CA TYR A 94 4.42 0.35 -1.96
C TYR A 94 5.09 1.05 -0.80
N LEU A 95 4.47 2.10 -0.26
CA LEU A 95 5.03 2.88 0.85
C LEU A 95 5.22 2.03 2.12
N LEU A 96 4.30 1.10 2.41
CA LEU A 96 4.45 0.17 3.53
C LEU A 96 5.58 -0.85 3.29
N ALA A 97 5.65 -1.44 2.09
CA ALA A 97 6.71 -2.38 1.77
C ALA A 97 8.09 -1.70 1.78
N ASP A 98 8.20 -0.48 1.26
CA ASP A 98 9.39 0.37 1.32
C ASP A 98 9.80 0.67 2.77
N HIS A 99 8.85 1.10 3.62
CA HIS A 99 9.09 1.39 5.04
C HIS A 99 9.73 0.21 5.79
N PHE A 100 9.34 -1.03 5.43
CA PHE A 100 9.87 -2.24 6.06
C PHE A 100 11.03 -2.90 5.27
N GLY A 101 11.51 -2.30 4.18
CA GLY A 101 12.59 -2.86 3.36
C GLY A 101 12.20 -4.15 2.63
N LYS A 102 10.91 -4.28 2.25
CA LYS A 102 10.28 -5.48 1.69
C LYS A 102 9.91 -5.36 0.21
N LEU A 103 10.40 -4.34 -0.49
CA LEU A 103 10.13 -4.15 -1.92
C LEU A 103 10.63 -5.32 -2.78
N SER A 104 11.70 -6.01 -2.35
CA SER A 104 12.23 -7.20 -3.02
C SER A 104 11.23 -8.36 -3.12
N ASP A 105 10.17 -8.38 -2.29
CA ASP A 105 9.11 -9.40 -2.36
C ASP A 105 8.16 -9.19 -3.56
N PHE A 106 8.33 -8.09 -4.30
CA PHE A 106 7.53 -7.67 -5.45
C PHE A 106 8.35 -7.35 -6.71
N ALA A 107 9.68 -7.29 -6.62
CA ALA A 107 10.56 -7.05 -7.77
C ALA A 107 10.63 -8.27 -8.70
#